data_AF-A0AAD9FQD5-F1
#
_entry.id   AF-A0AAD9FQD5-F1
#
_cell.length_a   1.000
_cell.length_b   1.000
_cell.length_c   1.000
_cell.angle_alpha   90.00
_cell.angle_beta   90.00
_cell.angle_gamma   90.00
#
_symmetry.space_group_name_H-M   'P 1'
#
loop_
_entity.id
_entity.type
_entity.pdbx_description
1 polymer ?
#
loop_
_entity_poly.entity_id
_entity_poly.type
_entity_poly.pdbx_seq_one_letter_code
_entity_poly.pdbx_strand_id
1 'polypeptide(L)'
;MENLSVDMSRSAMAQGSIASRFESQSAIDDAKERREQEWKEAYARLGQEAPEREEEPVHDGRTLYERLQTAQAMKDEEWETRLKLGNQFRGLHEEEFQFLSAEERKKQEAEAKWKAEEKRELAQYREQLAAKTAALEAAAPAVPTLTAPSSSAPKPRVVGKAVKKDVKSLMKGVVVKKKPKADPVKAPKADNSVPALPRSTQPPQSPPSALKAPKRPVEPEGESSDKKQKL
;
A
#
# COMPACT_ATOMS: atom_id res chain seq x y z
N MET A 1 -12.97 1.13 -23.80
CA MET A 1 -11.71 0.37 -23.97
C MET A 1 -11.14 0.75 -25.31
N GLU A 2 -10.46 1.89 -25.39
CA GLU A 2 -10.03 2.48 -26.67
C GLU A 2 -8.58 2.94 -26.48
N ASN A 3 -7.62 2.13 -26.93
CA ASN A 3 -6.19 2.43 -26.96
C ASN A 3 -5.47 1.29 -27.72
N LEU A 4 -5.70 1.19 -29.05
CA LEU A 4 -5.13 0.11 -29.87
C LEU A 4 -5.01 0.46 -31.38
N SER A 5 -4.80 1.74 -31.71
CA SER A 5 -4.65 2.22 -33.10
C SER A 5 -3.32 2.92 -33.40
N VAL A 6 -2.35 2.90 -32.48
CA VAL A 6 -1.05 3.60 -32.64
C VAL A 6 0.05 2.67 -33.18
N ASP A 7 0.02 1.37 -32.84
CA ASP A 7 1.12 0.45 -33.18
C ASP A 7 1.16 0.02 -34.66
N MET A 8 0.05 0.12 -35.40
CA MET A 8 -0.01 -0.36 -36.79
C MET A 8 0.89 0.46 -37.74
N SER A 9 1.00 1.78 -37.53
CA SER A 9 1.81 2.66 -38.40
C SER A 9 3.31 2.52 -38.21
N ARG A 10 3.79 2.06 -37.04
CA ARG A 10 5.23 1.87 -36.79
C ARG A 10 5.82 0.69 -37.57
N SER A 11 5.01 -0.34 -37.84
CA SER A 11 5.46 -1.54 -38.56
C SER A 11 5.63 -1.29 -40.07
N ALA A 12 4.72 -0.52 -40.68
CA ALA A 12 4.72 -0.25 -42.12
C ALA A 12 6.00 0.47 -42.62
N MET A 13 6.61 1.31 -41.78
CA MET A 13 7.83 2.08 -42.10
C MET A 13 9.09 1.20 -42.28
N ALA A 14 9.04 -0.08 -41.89
CA ALA A 14 10.19 -0.98 -41.94
C ALA A 14 10.36 -1.71 -43.28
N GLN A 15 9.32 -1.76 -44.13
CA GLN A 15 9.32 -2.54 -45.38
C GLN A 15 9.55 -1.70 -46.66
N GLY A 16 9.64 -0.38 -46.53
CA GLY A 16 9.92 0.54 -47.64
C GLY A 16 11.39 0.56 -48.07
N SER A 17 11.62 0.95 -49.33
CA SER A 17 12.98 1.28 -49.81
C SER A 17 13.60 2.38 -48.96
N ILE A 18 14.92 2.37 -48.78
CA ILE A 18 15.66 3.31 -47.91
C ILE A 18 15.31 4.77 -48.23
N ALA A 19 15.10 5.10 -49.52
CA ALA A 19 14.70 6.45 -49.96
C ALA A 19 13.32 6.90 -49.45
N SER A 20 12.40 5.98 -49.13
CA SER A 20 11.08 6.30 -48.55
C SER A 20 11.10 6.53 -47.03
N ARG A 21 12.28 6.40 -46.40
CA ARG A 21 12.48 6.60 -44.95
C ARG A 21 13.15 7.94 -44.62
N PHE A 22 13.58 8.68 -45.63
CA PHE A 22 14.19 10.00 -45.50
C PHE A 22 13.30 11.02 -46.20
N GLU A 23 12.66 11.88 -45.42
CA GLU A 23 11.92 13.03 -45.92
C GLU A 23 12.89 14.21 -46.07
N SER A 24 12.76 14.99 -47.14
CA SER A 24 13.49 16.24 -47.28
C SER A 24 12.93 17.28 -46.31
N GLN A 25 13.77 18.20 -45.83
CA GLN A 25 13.36 19.27 -44.92
C GLN A 25 12.10 20.01 -45.42
N SER A 26 12.07 20.38 -46.71
CA SER A 26 10.91 20.99 -47.35
C SER A 26 9.63 20.15 -47.30
N ALA A 27 9.72 18.82 -47.41
CA ALA A 27 8.55 17.95 -47.34
C ALA A 27 8.00 17.86 -45.91
N ILE A 28 8.88 17.94 -44.90
CA ILE A 28 8.50 18.03 -43.49
C ILE A 28 7.80 19.35 -43.22
N ASP A 29 8.34 20.46 -43.73
CA ASP A 29 7.78 21.80 -43.53
C ASP A 29 6.43 21.97 -44.26
N ASP A 30 6.31 21.55 -45.52
CA ASP A 30 5.04 21.47 -46.27
C ASP A 30 3.98 20.63 -45.51
N ALA A 31 4.39 19.53 -44.88
CA ALA A 31 3.49 18.65 -44.11
C ALA A 31 3.08 19.27 -42.76
N LYS A 32 3.97 20.06 -42.13
CA LYS A 32 3.63 20.87 -40.95
C LYS A 32 2.63 21.96 -41.32
N GLU A 33 2.85 22.68 -42.42
CA GLU A 33 1.97 23.75 -42.90
C GLU A 33 0.57 23.26 -43.25
N ARG A 34 0.43 22.17 -44.02
CA ARG A 34 -0.89 21.58 -44.31
C ARG A 34 -1.64 21.20 -43.04
N ARG A 35 -0.95 20.55 -42.09
CA ARG A 35 -1.54 20.19 -40.79
C ARG A 35 -1.96 21.42 -39.99
N GLU A 36 -1.19 22.51 -40.03
CA GLU A 36 -1.58 23.77 -39.40
C GLU A 36 -2.80 24.42 -40.08
N GLN A 37 -2.87 24.41 -41.41
CA GLN A 37 -3.99 24.96 -42.16
C GLN A 37 -5.27 24.18 -41.83
N GLU A 38 -5.23 22.84 -41.92
CA GLU A 38 -6.33 21.96 -41.53
C GLU A 38 -6.76 22.17 -40.07
N TRP A 39 -5.82 22.38 -39.14
CA TRP A 39 -6.09 22.67 -37.73
C TRP A 39 -6.76 24.04 -37.55
N LYS A 40 -6.22 25.09 -38.18
CA LYS A 40 -6.76 26.45 -38.14
C LYS A 40 -8.17 26.50 -38.73
N GLU A 41 -8.41 25.80 -39.84
CA GLU A 41 -9.73 25.63 -40.46
C GLU A 41 -10.70 24.86 -39.55
N ALA A 42 -10.25 23.77 -38.90
CA ALA A 42 -11.08 23.00 -37.97
C ALA A 42 -11.51 23.83 -36.74
N TYR A 43 -10.62 24.65 -36.19
CA TYR A 43 -10.91 25.55 -35.07
C TYR A 43 -11.78 26.74 -35.50
N ALA A 44 -11.52 27.34 -36.67
CA ALA A 44 -12.38 28.36 -37.26
C ALA A 44 -13.81 27.82 -37.49
N ARG A 45 -13.97 26.57 -37.93
CA ARG A 45 -15.27 25.90 -38.05
C ARG A 45 -15.95 25.65 -36.71
N LEU A 46 -15.19 25.52 -35.63
CA LEU A 46 -15.69 25.39 -34.26
C LEU A 46 -16.02 26.75 -33.60
N GLY A 47 -15.66 27.86 -34.25
CA GLY A 47 -15.86 29.21 -33.73
C GLY A 47 -14.93 29.57 -32.56
N GLN A 48 -13.80 28.88 -32.43
CA GLN A 48 -12.79 29.12 -31.41
C GLN A 48 -11.46 29.50 -32.06
N GLU A 49 -10.72 30.41 -31.44
CA GLU A 49 -9.36 30.70 -31.87
C GLU A 49 -8.48 29.45 -31.65
N ALA A 50 -7.65 29.11 -32.63
CA ALA A 50 -6.72 28.00 -32.50
C ALA A 50 -5.70 28.35 -31.40
N PRO A 51 -5.51 27.50 -30.37
CA PRO A 51 -4.52 27.75 -29.33
C PRO A 51 -3.15 28.01 -29.94
N GLU A 52 -2.43 28.98 -29.40
CA GLU A 52 -1.06 29.28 -29.83
C GLU A 52 -0.22 28.01 -29.74
N ARG A 53 0.44 27.67 -30.85
CA ARG A 53 1.15 26.41 -30.99
C ARG A 53 2.34 26.45 -30.03
N GLU A 54 2.44 25.47 -29.12
CA GLU A 54 3.62 25.29 -28.28
C GLU A 54 4.86 25.32 -29.18
N GLU A 55 5.76 26.29 -28.95
CA GLU A 55 6.94 26.50 -29.77
C GLU A 55 7.75 25.19 -29.86
N GLU A 56 8.27 24.85 -31.05
CA GLU A 56 9.11 23.65 -31.17
C GLU A 56 10.28 23.77 -30.18
N PRO A 57 10.45 22.80 -29.26
CA PRO A 57 11.31 22.98 -28.11
C PRO A 57 12.73 23.28 -28.56
N VAL A 58 13.20 24.49 -28.23
CA VAL A 58 14.52 25.01 -28.58
C VAL A 58 15.56 23.93 -28.32
N HIS A 59 16.37 23.62 -29.33
CA HIS A 59 17.27 22.47 -29.31
C HIS A 59 18.21 22.52 -28.10
N ASP A 60 17.91 21.68 -27.11
CA ASP A 60 18.68 21.60 -25.86
C ASP A 60 20.13 21.18 -26.18
N GLY A 61 21.09 22.03 -25.82
CA GLY A 61 22.52 21.76 -25.98
C GLY A 61 23.04 20.62 -25.11
N ARG A 62 22.23 20.11 -24.17
CA ARG A 62 22.55 18.91 -23.39
C ARG A 62 22.50 17.66 -24.25
N THR A 63 23.46 16.78 -24.00
CA THR A 63 23.52 15.46 -24.62
C THR A 63 22.26 14.66 -24.31
N LEU A 64 21.92 13.71 -25.18
CA LEU A 64 20.81 12.77 -24.94
C LEU A 64 20.99 11.99 -23.62
N TYR A 65 22.25 11.71 -23.24
CA TYR A 65 22.57 11.05 -21.98
C TYR A 65 22.15 11.89 -20.77
N GLU A 66 22.50 13.17 -20.71
CA GLU A 66 22.12 14.08 -19.61
C GLU A 66 20.59 14.24 -19.51
N ARG A 67 19.89 14.30 -20.66
CA ARG A 67 18.42 14.34 -20.70
C ARG A 67 17.79 13.04 -20.16
N LEU A 68 18.32 11.87 -20.52
CA LEU A 68 17.84 10.60 -19.97
C LEU A 68 18.19 10.45 -18.49
N GLN A 69 19.37 10.89 -18.06
CA GLN A 69 19.81 10.85 -16.67
C GLN A 69 18.95 11.76 -15.78
N THR A 70 18.63 12.98 -16.23
CA THR A 70 17.73 13.88 -15.49
C THR A 70 16.31 13.33 -15.41
N ALA A 71 15.78 12.73 -16.48
CA ALA A 71 14.47 12.07 -16.45
C ALA A 71 14.44 10.84 -15.53
N GLN A 72 15.53 10.07 -15.45
CA GLN A 72 15.69 8.97 -14.49
C GLN A 72 15.76 9.50 -13.05
N ALA A 73 16.65 10.45 -12.78
CA ALA A 73 16.81 11.06 -11.46
C ALA A 73 15.51 11.65 -10.92
N MET A 74 14.76 12.42 -11.74
CA MET A 74 13.44 12.94 -11.36
C MET A 74 12.46 11.83 -10.97
N LYS A 75 12.43 10.74 -11.73
CA LYS A 75 11.55 9.59 -11.46
C LYS A 75 11.98 8.82 -10.21
N ASP A 76 13.28 8.67 -9.99
CA ASP A 76 13.84 7.98 -8.84
C ASP A 76 13.65 8.82 -7.56
N GLU A 77 13.81 10.15 -7.64
CA GLU A 77 13.47 11.10 -6.56
C GLU A 77 11.97 11.11 -6.25
N GLU A 78 11.09 11.09 -7.26
CA GLU A 78 9.65 10.90 -7.08
C GLU A 78 9.30 9.56 -6.43
N TRP A 79 10.01 8.49 -6.80
CA TRP A 79 9.80 7.16 -6.25
C TRP A 79 10.27 7.10 -4.80
N GLU A 80 11.48 7.58 -4.51
CA GLU A 80 12.04 7.66 -3.17
C GLU A 80 11.19 8.56 -2.27
N THR A 81 10.76 9.74 -2.72
CA THR A 81 9.90 10.63 -1.92
C THR A 81 8.53 10.03 -1.62
N ARG A 82 7.94 9.25 -2.53
CA ARG A 82 6.69 8.50 -2.27
C ARG A 82 6.90 7.31 -1.34
N LEU A 83 8.06 6.64 -1.42
CA LEU A 83 8.38 5.46 -0.60
C LEU A 83 9.01 5.82 0.77
N LYS A 84 9.48 7.06 0.93
CA LYS A 84 10.11 7.58 2.14
C LYS A 84 9.09 7.68 3.26
N LEU A 85 9.24 6.81 4.26
CA LEU A 85 8.35 6.71 5.41
C LEU A 85 8.14 8.04 6.17
N GLY A 86 9.13 8.93 6.14
CA GLY A 86 9.02 10.28 6.73
C GLY A 86 8.03 11.22 6.02
N ASN A 87 7.70 10.96 4.75
CA ASN A 87 6.64 11.68 4.03
C ASN A 87 5.26 11.04 4.25
N GLN A 88 5.22 9.73 4.51
CA GLN A 88 4.00 8.97 4.81
C GLN A 88 3.36 9.40 6.14
N PHE A 89 4.19 9.76 7.13
CA PHE A 89 3.74 10.14 8.48
C PHE A 89 4.17 11.57 8.82
N ARG A 90 3.23 12.51 8.68
CA ARG A 90 3.31 13.85 9.28
C ARG A 90 2.58 13.86 10.62
N GLY A 91 2.96 14.77 11.52
CA GLY A 91 2.14 15.10 12.69
C GLY A 91 0.80 15.71 12.26
N LEU A 92 -0.23 15.54 13.09
CA LEU A 92 -1.50 16.27 12.92
C LEU A 92 -1.27 17.74 13.25
N HIS A 93 -1.92 18.63 12.49
CA HIS A 93 -2.00 20.04 12.83
C HIS A 93 -3.01 20.27 13.97
N GLU A 94 -2.87 21.40 14.68
CA GLU A 94 -3.76 21.75 15.81
C GLU A 94 -5.24 21.78 15.40
N GLU A 95 -5.56 22.32 14.22
CA GLU A 95 -6.92 22.31 13.67
C GLU A 95 -7.44 20.89 13.37
N GLU A 96 -6.57 20.00 12.87
CA GLU A 96 -6.91 18.59 12.60
C GLU A 96 -7.16 17.82 13.90
N PHE A 97 -6.37 18.10 14.94
CA PHE A 97 -6.57 17.55 16.29
C PHE A 97 -7.89 18.03 16.92
N GLN A 98 -8.21 19.32 16.80
CA GLN A 98 -9.49 19.87 17.26
C GLN A 98 -10.67 19.29 16.48
N PHE A 99 -10.55 19.12 15.16
CA PHE A 99 -11.58 18.49 14.32
C PHE A 99 -11.86 17.05 14.76
N LEU A 100 -10.82 16.22 14.93
CA LEU A 100 -11.00 14.83 15.39
C LEU A 100 -11.57 14.77 16.81
N SER A 101 -11.15 15.67 17.70
CA SER A 101 -11.71 15.77 19.06
C SER A 101 -13.20 16.16 19.04
N ALA A 102 -13.61 17.03 18.12
CA ALA A 102 -15.00 17.43 17.92
C ALA A 102 -15.85 16.31 17.30
N GLU A 103 -15.32 15.56 16.33
CA GLU A 103 -15.94 14.35 15.76
C GLU A 103 -16.13 13.26 16.83
N GLU A 104 -15.08 12.96 17.61
CA GLU A 104 -15.15 11.97 18.68
C GLU A 104 -16.18 12.37 19.74
N ARG A 105 -16.17 13.64 20.18
CA ARG A 105 -17.19 14.16 21.09
C ARG A 105 -18.60 14.05 20.50
N LYS A 106 -18.80 14.41 19.23
CA LYS A 106 -20.10 14.32 18.54
C LYS A 106 -20.60 12.87 18.46
N LYS A 107 -19.70 11.91 18.19
CA LYS A 107 -20.01 10.48 18.20
C LYS A 107 -20.39 10.00 19.60
N GLN A 108 -19.61 10.35 20.63
CA GLN A 108 -19.92 10.01 22.03
C GLN A 108 -21.26 10.62 22.48
N GLU A 109 -21.57 11.87 22.08
CA GLU A 109 -22.87 12.48 22.36
C GLU A 109 -24.03 11.76 21.67
N ALA A 110 -23.86 11.29 20.43
CA ALA A 110 -24.87 10.52 19.71
C ALA A 110 -25.11 9.14 20.36
N GLU A 111 -24.03 8.41 20.69
CA GLU A 111 -24.10 7.14 21.42
C GLU A 111 -24.71 7.31 22.82
N ALA A 112 -24.40 8.41 23.52
CA ALA A 112 -24.98 8.72 24.82
C ALA A 112 -26.47 9.05 24.74
N LYS A 113 -26.92 9.78 23.70
CA LYS A 113 -28.34 10.07 23.44
C LYS A 113 -29.13 8.79 23.17
N TRP A 114 -28.66 7.97 22.20
CA TRP A 114 -29.25 6.65 21.91
C TRP A 114 -29.38 5.81 23.18
N LYS A 115 -28.30 5.70 23.96
CA LYS A 115 -28.28 4.92 25.21
C LYS A 115 -29.14 5.51 26.33
N ALA A 116 -29.43 6.82 26.30
CA ALA A 116 -30.35 7.46 27.24
C ALA A 116 -31.81 7.22 26.84
N GLU A 117 -32.12 7.27 25.54
CA GLU A 117 -33.43 6.97 24.97
C GLU A 117 -33.80 5.50 25.20
N GLU A 118 -32.92 4.55 24.84
CA GLU A 118 -33.10 3.11 25.10
C GLU A 118 -33.34 2.82 26.59
N LYS A 119 -32.56 3.44 27.50
CA LYS A 119 -32.77 3.31 28.95
C LYS A 119 -34.12 3.85 29.40
N ARG A 120 -34.58 4.96 28.81
CA ARG A 120 -35.88 5.57 29.13
C ARG A 120 -37.03 4.67 28.71
N GLU A 121 -36.99 4.12 27.50
CA GLU A 121 -37.99 3.17 26.99
C GLU A 121 -38.03 1.90 27.85
N LEU A 122 -36.87 1.33 28.19
CA LEU A 122 -36.77 0.16 29.07
C LEU A 122 -37.29 0.44 30.48
N ALA A 123 -37.09 1.66 31.02
CA ALA A 123 -37.64 2.06 32.31
C ALA A 123 -39.18 2.17 32.26
N GLN A 124 -39.72 2.84 31.23
CA GLN A 124 -41.17 2.96 31.03
C GLN A 124 -41.84 1.60 30.80
N TYR A 125 -41.21 0.69 30.05
CA TYR A 125 -41.71 -0.68 29.87
C TYR A 125 -41.76 -1.46 31.18
N ARG A 126 -40.72 -1.35 32.02
CA ARG A 126 -40.69 -1.98 33.37
C ARG A 126 -41.78 -1.41 34.28
N GLU A 127 -41.99 -0.11 34.26
CA GLU A 127 -43.06 0.56 35.01
C GLU A 127 -44.44 0.11 34.55
N GLN A 128 -44.70 0.07 33.24
CA GLN A 128 -45.97 -0.41 32.68
C GLN A 128 -46.22 -1.90 32.98
N LEU A 129 -45.18 -2.74 32.95
CA LEU A 129 -45.30 -4.14 33.38
C LEU A 129 -45.64 -4.23 34.87
N ALA A 130 -44.93 -3.50 35.73
CA ALA A 130 -45.18 -3.48 37.18
C ALA A 130 -46.60 -2.99 37.50
N ALA A 131 -47.08 -1.95 36.81
CA ALA A 131 -48.45 -1.45 36.93
C ALA A 131 -49.49 -2.48 36.47
N LYS A 132 -49.23 -3.20 35.36
CA LYS A 132 -50.11 -4.28 34.89
C LYS A 132 -50.14 -5.48 35.84
N THR A 133 -49.00 -5.88 36.41
CA THR A 133 -48.96 -6.97 37.39
C THR A 133 -49.65 -6.57 38.69
N ALA A 134 -49.42 -5.35 39.18
CA ALA A 134 -50.09 -4.84 40.37
C ALA A 134 -51.62 -4.70 40.17
N ALA A 135 -52.06 -4.27 38.99
CA ALA A 135 -53.48 -4.22 38.66
C ALA A 135 -54.12 -5.62 38.55
N LEU A 136 -53.39 -6.61 38.04
CA LEU A 136 -53.85 -8.00 37.99
C LEU A 136 -53.90 -8.64 39.40
N GLU A 137 -52.91 -8.35 40.25
CA GLU A 137 -52.86 -8.80 41.65
C GLU A 137 -53.99 -8.16 42.48
N ALA A 138 -54.23 -6.86 42.33
CA ALA A 138 -55.34 -6.15 42.98
C ALA A 138 -56.74 -6.60 42.49
N ALA A 139 -56.83 -7.18 41.29
CA ALA A 139 -58.06 -7.74 40.74
C ALA A 139 -58.25 -9.24 41.06
N ALA A 140 -57.26 -9.91 41.65
CA ALA A 140 -57.33 -11.32 42.01
C ALA A 140 -57.87 -11.49 43.44
N PRO A 141 -58.96 -12.26 43.67
CA PRO A 141 -59.39 -12.61 45.02
C PRO A 141 -58.34 -13.50 45.69
N ALA A 142 -58.02 -13.21 46.95
CA ALA A 142 -56.95 -13.86 47.69
C ALA A 142 -57.13 -15.39 47.77
N VAL A 143 -56.19 -16.13 47.16
CA VAL A 143 -56.00 -17.57 47.36
C VAL A 143 -54.55 -17.83 47.77
N PRO A 144 -54.29 -18.48 48.92
CA PRO A 144 -52.94 -18.59 49.45
C PRO A 144 -52.12 -19.71 48.76
N THR A 145 -50.84 -19.40 48.56
CA THR A 145 -49.65 -20.26 48.71
C THR A 145 -49.79 -21.78 48.57
N LEU A 146 -48.99 -22.40 47.69
CA LEU A 146 -48.28 -23.66 47.99
C LEU A 146 -47.04 -23.86 47.06
N THR A 147 -45.89 -23.40 47.56
CA THR A 147 -44.58 -24.09 47.60
C THR A 147 -44.14 -25.04 46.46
N ALA A 148 -42.97 -24.74 45.89
CA ALA A 148 -42.12 -25.69 45.16
C ALA A 148 -41.28 -26.58 46.09
N PRO A 149 -40.87 -27.76 45.61
CA PRO A 149 -39.48 -28.23 45.79
C PRO A 149 -38.89 -28.67 44.43
N SER A 150 -37.75 -28.16 43.97
CA SER A 150 -36.41 -28.41 44.53
C SER A 150 -36.10 -29.90 44.69
N SER A 151 -35.49 -30.51 43.67
CA SER A 151 -34.75 -31.77 43.82
C SER A 151 -33.34 -31.64 43.24
N SER A 152 -32.39 -32.11 44.04
CA SER A 152 -30.94 -31.96 43.89
C SER A 152 -30.34 -32.80 42.77
N ALA A 153 -29.24 -32.31 42.19
CA ALA A 153 -28.28 -33.17 41.50
C ALA A 153 -27.60 -34.14 42.49
N PRO A 154 -27.06 -35.28 42.03
CA PRO A 154 -25.65 -35.24 41.63
C PRO A 154 -25.27 -36.04 40.38
N LYS A 155 -24.18 -35.60 39.73
CA LYS A 155 -23.36 -36.32 38.74
C LYS A 155 -22.32 -37.19 39.50
N PRO A 156 -21.61 -38.19 38.91
CA PRO A 156 -21.12 -38.15 37.52
C PRO A 156 -20.91 -39.48 36.74
N ARG A 157 -20.40 -39.30 35.51
CA ARG A 157 -19.48 -40.19 34.76
C ARG A 157 -20.08 -41.34 33.93
N VAL A 158 -20.47 -41.03 32.70
CA VAL A 158 -20.15 -41.88 31.53
C VAL A 158 -19.47 -41.03 30.46
N VAL A 159 -18.50 -41.63 29.78
CA VAL A 159 -17.63 -41.03 28.75
C VAL A 159 -18.41 -40.61 27.49
N GLY A 160 -18.26 -39.34 27.09
CA GLY A 160 -18.70 -38.81 25.81
C GLY A 160 -17.59 -37.94 25.21
N LYS A 161 -17.11 -38.30 24.01
CA LYS A 161 -15.93 -37.66 23.39
C LYS A 161 -16.21 -36.17 23.11
N ALA A 162 -15.30 -35.29 23.55
CA ALA A 162 -15.33 -33.89 23.18
C ALA A 162 -15.08 -33.73 21.67
N VAL A 163 -16.15 -33.55 20.91
CA VAL A 163 -16.06 -33.08 19.51
C VAL A 163 -15.56 -31.64 19.56
N LYS A 164 -14.27 -31.46 19.29
CA LYS A 164 -13.65 -30.15 19.11
C LYS A 164 -14.33 -29.47 17.92
N LYS A 165 -15.24 -28.54 18.19
CA LYS A 165 -15.86 -27.71 17.14
C LYS A 165 -14.77 -26.80 16.60
N ASP A 166 -14.36 -27.01 15.35
CA ASP A 166 -13.31 -26.20 14.72
C ASP A 166 -13.75 -24.74 14.64
N VAL A 167 -13.11 -23.88 15.45
CA VAL A 167 -13.34 -22.42 15.44
C VAL A 167 -13.08 -21.82 14.05
N LYS A 168 -12.21 -22.45 13.26
CA LYS A 168 -11.94 -22.13 11.84
C LYS A 168 -13.14 -22.32 10.91
N SER A 169 -14.10 -23.17 11.26
CA SER A 169 -15.35 -23.37 10.50
C SER A 169 -16.41 -22.29 10.82
N LEU A 170 -16.35 -21.72 12.04
CA LEU A 170 -17.29 -20.67 12.47
C LEU A 170 -16.96 -19.30 11.85
N MET A 171 -15.71 -19.08 11.44
CA MET A 171 -15.26 -17.91 10.69
C MET A 171 -15.64 -18.03 9.20
N LYS A 172 -16.92 -17.81 8.91
CA LYS A 172 -17.51 -17.92 7.56
C LYS A 172 -16.95 -16.85 6.61
N GLY A 173 -15.84 -17.18 5.96
CA GLY A 173 -15.12 -16.30 5.02
C GLY A 173 -13.62 -16.60 4.86
N VAL A 174 -12.99 -17.36 5.76
CA VAL A 174 -11.53 -17.62 5.71
C VAL A 174 -11.21 -18.76 4.73
N VAL A 175 -10.81 -18.42 3.50
CA VAL A 175 -10.27 -19.37 2.53
C VAL A 175 -8.79 -19.66 2.81
N VAL A 176 -8.49 -20.81 3.41
CA VAL A 176 -7.11 -21.28 3.58
C VAL A 176 -6.63 -22.01 2.32
N LYS A 177 -5.69 -21.41 1.58
CA LYS A 177 -5.01 -22.04 0.44
C LYS A 177 -4.19 -23.24 0.92
N LYS A 178 -4.70 -24.46 0.75
CA LYS A 178 -3.92 -25.70 0.95
C LYS A 178 -2.71 -25.72 0.00
N LYS A 179 -1.50 -25.77 0.55
CA LYS A 179 -0.30 -26.24 -0.17
C LYS A 179 -0.31 -27.77 -0.16
N PRO A 180 -0.11 -28.47 -1.29
CA PRO A 180 0.06 -29.92 -1.28
C PRO A 180 1.37 -30.27 -0.54
N LYS A 181 1.26 -31.19 0.42
CA LYS A 181 2.40 -31.87 1.05
C LYS A 181 2.78 -33.05 0.15
N ALA A 182 4.06 -33.15 -0.21
CA ALA A 182 4.61 -34.37 -0.78
C ALA A 182 5.17 -35.24 0.37
N ASP A 183 4.84 -36.53 0.35
CA ASP A 183 5.34 -37.58 1.23
C ASP A 183 5.89 -38.75 0.35
N PRO A 184 6.57 -39.80 0.86
CA PRO A 184 8.02 -39.70 1.04
C PRO A 184 8.80 -40.98 0.64
N VAL A 185 9.91 -40.87 -0.12
CA VAL A 185 10.81 -42.03 -0.37
C VAL A 185 12.30 -41.70 -0.14
N LYS A 186 12.72 -41.94 1.10
CA LYS A 186 13.94 -42.68 1.50
C LYS A 186 15.28 -42.37 0.77
N ALA A 187 16.07 -41.50 1.39
CA ALA A 187 17.55 -41.64 1.41
C ALA A 187 17.94 -42.83 2.32
N PRO A 188 19.16 -43.43 2.23
CA PRO A 188 20.32 -42.76 2.81
C PRO A 188 21.71 -43.07 2.19
N LYS A 189 22.57 -42.05 2.12
CA LYS A 189 23.87 -41.92 2.84
C LYS A 189 24.77 -40.90 2.12
N ALA A 190 25.50 -40.11 2.89
CA ALA A 190 26.50 -39.18 2.40
C ALA A 190 27.84 -39.91 2.15
N ASP A 191 28.64 -39.43 1.19
CA ASP A 191 29.85 -38.68 1.53
C ASP A 191 30.34 -37.79 0.37
N ASN A 192 31.35 -36.98 0.65
CA ASN A 192 31.85 -35.82 -0.08
C ASN A 192 32.67 -36.15 -1.35
N SER A 193 32.46 -35.43 -2.47
CA SER A 193 33.49 -35.13 -3.49
C SER A 193 32.99 -34.20 -4.61
N VAL A 194 33.86 -33.29 -5.07
CA VAL A 194 33.63 -32.36 -6.20
C VAL A 194 34.51 -32.75 -7.39
N PRO A 195 33.93 -32.84 -8.61
CA PRO A 195 34.61 -32.42 -9.84
C PRO A 195 33.67 -31.59 -10.76
N ALA A 196 34.03 -30.38 -11.20
CA ALA A 196 35.02 -30.00 -12.22
C ALA A 196 34.45 -29.87 -13.65
N LEU A 197 34.66 -28.70 -14.27
CA LEU A 197 34.29 -28.36 -15.66
C LEU A 197 35.40 -28.77 -16.67
N PRO A 198 35.14 -28.66 -17.98
CA PRO A 198 36.07 -28.04 -18.94
C PRO A 198 35.58 -26.61 -19.32
N ARG A 199 36.36 -25.52 -19.25
CA ARG A 199 37.50 -25.10 -20.12
C ARG A 199 37.08 -25.01 -21.60
N SER A 200 37.40 -23.99 -22.41
CA SER A 200 38.49 -22.99 -22.48
C SER A 200 38.04 -21.87 -23.49
N THR A 201 38.63 -20.68 -23.71
CA THR A 201 40.03 -20.20 -23.58
C THR A 201 40.14 -18.66 -23.45
N GLN A 202 41.16 -18.16 -22.73
CA GLN A 202 41.65 -16.75 -22.69
C GLN A 202 42.65 -16.49 -23.87
N PRO A 203 43.65 -15.54 -23.93
CA PRO A 203 44.35 -14.66 -22.95
C PRO A 203 44.34 -13.15 -23.40
N PRO A 204 45.27 -12.21 -23.08
CA PRO A 204 46.41 -12.26 -22.14
C PRO A 204 46.60 -11.11 -21.11
N GLN A 205 47.62 -11.34 -20.26
CA GLN A 205 48.15 -10.59 -19.11
C GLN A 205 49.67 -10.33 -19.35
N SER A 206 50.49 -9.61 -18.58
CA SER A 206 50.45 -8.52 -17.55
C SER A 206 51.91 -7.99 -17.41
N PRO A 207 52.26 -7.03 -16.53
CA PRO A 207 52.86 -7.44 -15.23
C PRO A 207 52.74 -6.43 -14.05
N PRO A 208 53.17 -6.78 -12.82
CA PRO A 208 53.09 -5.93 -11.63
C PRO A 208 54.43 -5.28 -11.19
N SER A 209 54.36 -4.29 -10.29
CA SER A 209 55.48 -3.87 -9.44
C SER A 209 54.98 -3.32 -8.10
N ALA A 210 55.73 -3.59 -7.03
CA ALA A 210 55.36 -3.25 -5.66
C ALA A 210 55.67 -1.78 -5.31
N LEU A 211 54.98 -1.22 -4.31
CA LEU A 211 55.59 -0.44 -3.21
C LEU A 211 54.55 0.03 -2.15
N LYS A 212 54.71 -0.52 -0.93
CA LYS A 212 54.72 0.16 0.38
C LYS A 212 53.59 1.16 0.74
N ALA A 213 52.74 0.73 1.69
CA ALA A 213 51.81 1.60 2.41
C ALA A 213 52.49 2.46 3.50
N PRO A 214 51.97 3.67 3.79
CA PRO A 214 52.14 4.35 5.07
C PRO A 214 50.89 4.21 5.98
N LYS A 215 51.12 3.87 7.26
CA LYS A 215 50.10 3.93 8.32
C LYS A 215 49.66 5.39 8.58
N ARG A 216 48.40 5.61 8.95
CA ARG A 216 47.95 6.79 9.70
C ARG A 216 47.08 6.33 10.88
N PRO A 217 47.37 6.68 12.16
CA PRO A 217 46.61 6.22 13.32
C PRO A 217 45.28 6.97 13.52
N VAL A 218 44.49 6.48 14.49
CA VAL A 218 43.08 6.81 14.74
C VAL A 218 42.93 7.43 16.14
N GLU A 219 42.34 8.64 16.21
CA GLU A 219 41.58 9.23 17.35
C GLU A 219 42.27 9.32 18.73
N PRO A 220 41.60 9.86 19.77
CA PRO A 220 41.14 11.25 19.91
C PRO A 220 41.76 11.89 21.17
N GLU A 221 41.33 13.09 21.56
CA GLU A 221 40.97 13.43 22.96
C GLU A 221 40.44 14.86 23.03
N GLY A 222 39.39 15.06 23.82
CA GLY A 222 38.79 16.37 24.05
C GLY A 222 38.27 16.47 25.47
N GLU A 223 38.65 17.55 26.14
CA GLU A 223 37.99 18.10 27.33
C GLU A 223 38.07 17.32 28.66
N SER A 224 38.86 17.84 29.60
CA SER A 224 38.34 18.13 30.95
C SER A 224 39.18 19.18 31.67
N SER A 225 38.51 19.95 32.54
CA SER A 225 39.13 20.94 33.44
C SER A 225 39.65 20.26 34.71
N ASP A 226 40.78 20.70 35.25
CA ASP A 226 40.99 20.63 36.70
C ASP A 226 41.82 21.82 37.23
N LYS A 227 41.61 22.14 38.51
CA LYS A 227 41.74 23.48 39.09
C LYS A 227 42.44 23.40 40.46
N LYS A 228 43.76 23.58 40.47
CA LYS A 228 44.63 23.76 41.66
C LYS A 228 45.67 24.82 41.27
N GLN A 229 45.81 25.99 41.90
CA GLN A 229 45.83 26.32 43.33
C GLN A 229 46.77 25.41 44.13
N LYS A 230 48.06 25.78 44.18
CA LYS A 230 48.81 25.78 45.44
C LYS A 230 50.00 26.75 45.41
N LEU A 231 50.36 27.19 46.62
CA LEU A 231 51.33 28.19 47.04
C LEU A 231 52.59 28.32 46.16
#